data_AF-A0A8J5AVF3-F1
#
_entry.id   AF-A0A8J5AVF3-F1
#
_cell.length_a   1.000
_cell.length_b   1.000
_cell.length_c   1.000
_cell.angle_alpha   90.00
_cell.angle_beta   90.00
_cell.angle_gamma   90.00
#
_symmetry.space_group_name_H-M   'P 1'
#
loop_
_entity.id
_entity.type
_entity.pdbx_description
1 polymer ?
#
loop_
_entity_poly.entity_id
_entity_poly.type
_entity_poly.pdbx_seq_one_letter_code
_entity_poly.pdbx_strand_id
1 'polypeptide(L)'
;MFRNAIKTARNAKAPLRQFSTRAATARALPRPSNALLYSSAAVCVTGLSLYTLYSHQSIALDAKKGPVVQPEDSVQPPTSTPPFPTKLSADGREWSLLGCGVRRVSFLGFDVYAIGLYLPENQKREVRELLQSTSGFQQANGDVDEFKKSLLDPVHGAAKIRWLLDQGIDIRIRIVPVRNTDFGHLRDGFVRTILAHPEAKEASQNKEFADGLSELKTIFSRKMSVPKHNVLVMNREGRNGELQITYYDAKSEADLGQGAELGTVHSPQVSELLLLQYLTGKKPISETLRDSVINGLVTVAIE
;
A
#
# COMPACT_ATOMS: atom_id res chain seq x y z
N MET A 1 63.87 14.00 6.57
CA MET A 1 64.91 13.50 7.51
C MET A 1 64.24 13.49 8.89
N PHE A 2 63.95 12.42 9.64
CA PHE A 2 64.47 11.06 9.84
C PHE A 2 63.26 10.16 10.22
N ARG A 3 63.01 9.04 9.53
CA ARG A 3 63.42 7.65 9.83
C ARG A 3 62.69 6.94 10.98
N ASN A 4 61.83 6.00 10.55
CA ASN A 4 61.73 4.58 10.91
C ASN A 4 61.34 4.16 12.33
N ALA A 5 60.16 3.54 12.37
CA ALA A 5 59.79 2.44 13.26
C ALA A 5 60.68 1.20 13.06
N ILE A 6 60.89 0.41 14.12
CA ILE A 6 60.89 -1.06 14.13
C ILE A 6 60.81 -1.57 15.59
N LYS A 7 60.09 -2.69 15.69
CA LYS A 7 59.61 -3.49 16.83
C LYS A 7 60.70 -4.02 17.79
N THR A 8 60.30 -4.37 19.01
CA THR A 8 60.58 -5.72 19.55
C THR A 8 59.61 -6.13 20.66
N ALA A 9 59.23 -7.41 20.61
CA ALA A 9 58.11 -8.03 21.31
C ALA A 9 58.43 -8.42 22.76
N ARG A 10 57.44 -8.30 23.65
CA ARG A 10 57.49 -8.82 25.02
C ARG A 10 56.85 -10.21 25.08
N ASN A 11 57.61 -11.15 25.64
CA ASN A 11 57.18 -12.49 26.04
C ASN A 11 56.05 -12.42 27.09
N ALA A 12 54.93 -13.11 26.83
CA ALA A 12 53.95 -13.45 27.85
C ALA A 12 53.64 -14.94 27.74
N LYS A 13 54.02 -15.72 28.77
CA LYS A 13 53.67 -17.14 28.92
C LYS A 13 52.19 -17.22 29.33
N ALA A 14 51.39 -17.96 28.58
CA ALA A 14 50.00 -18.28 28.93
C ALA A 14 49.94 -19.42 29.96
N PRO A 15 49.02 -19.39 30.95
CA PRO A 15 48.83 -20.51 31.86
C PRO A 15 47.97 -21.61 31.24
N LEU A 16 48.38 -22.86 31.47
CA LEU A 16 47.70 -24.10 31.09
C LEU A 16 46.33 -24.20 31.77
N ARG A 17 45.26 -24.33 30.97
CA ARG A 17 43.93 -24.74 31.44
C ARG A 17 43.89 -26.26 31.61
N GLN A 18 43.71 -26.73 32.84
CA GLN A 18 43.40 -28.13 33.15
C GLN A 18 41.92 -28.41 32.84
N PHE A 19 41.66 -29.41 32.00
CA PHE A 19 40.31 -29.94 31.77
C PHE A 19 40.03 -31.05 32.79
N SER A 20 39.05 -30.81 33.65
CA SER A 20 38.48 -31.81 34.58
C SER A 20 37.37 -32.57 33.85
N THR A 21 37.60 -33.86 33.58
CA THR A 21 36.55 -34.80 33.17
C THR A 21 35.98 -35.47 34.41
N ARG A 22 34.78 -35.08 34.84
CA ARG A 22 33.97 -35.90 35.76
C ARG A 22 32.95 -36.70 34.94
N ALA A 23 33.23 -37.99 34.79
CA ALA A 23 32.26 -38.97 34.34
C ALA A 23 31.25 -39.19 35.49
N ALA A 24 29.98 -38.86 35.25
CA ALA A 24 28.89 -39.22 36.15
C ALA A 24 28.42 -40.64 35.81
N THR A 25 28.45 -41.50 36.81
CA THR A 25 28.00 -42.88 36.80
C THR A 25 26.49 -42.96 36.60
N ALA A 26 26.05 -43.71 35.58
CA ALA A 26 24.65 -44.01 35.35
C ALA A 26 24.12 -44.96 36.44
N ARG A 27 23.11 -44.52 37.20
CA ARG A 27 22.38 -45.35 38.16
C ARG A 27 21.21 -46.01 37.43
N ALA A 28 21.23 -47.33 37.32
CA ALA A 28 20.15 -48.12 36.74
C ALA A 28 18.89 -48.03 37.63
N LEU A 29 17.76 -47.65 37.04
CA LEU A 29 16.43 -47.73 37.68
C LEU A 29 15.76 -49.06 37.31
N PRO A 30 15.07 -49.73 38.24
CA PRO A 30 14.38 -50.98 37.96
C PRO A 30 13.08 -50.75 37.16
N ARG A 31 12.78 -51.72 36.28
CA ARG A 31 11.58 -51.81 35.44
C ARG A 31 10.30 -51.95 36.29
N PRO A 32 9.15 -51.39 35.86
CA PRO A 32 7.87 -51.72 36.46
C PRO A 32 7.35 -53.08 35.97
N SER A 33 6.85 -53.90 36.89
CA SER A 33 6.16 -55.16 36.61
C SER A 33 4.69 -54.92 36.27
N ASN A 34 4.22 -55.59 35.21
CA ASN A 34 2.81 -55.63 34.81
C ASN A 34 2.02 -56.53 35.76
N ALA A 35 0.97 -55.98 36.38
CA ALA A 35 -0.11 -56.75 36.97
C ALA A 35 -1.46 -56.11 36.58
N LEU A 36 -2.11 -56.74 35.60
CA LEU A 36 -3.51 -57.20 35.56
C LEU A 36 -4.49 -56.58 36.59
N LEU A 37 -5.79 -56.34 36.35
CA LEU A 37 -6.74 -56.48 35.24
C LEU A 37 -8.10 -55.94 35.76
N TYR A 38 -8.93 -55.42 34.84
CA TYR A 38 -10.41 -55.39 34.79
C TYR A 38 -11.28 -55.05 36.02
N SER A 39 -11.96 -53.90 35.94
CA SER A 39 -13.42 -53.71 36.14
C SER A 39 -13.67 -52.18 36.15
N SER A 40 -14.40 -51.57 35.23
CA SER A 40 -15.83 -51.74 34.99
C SER A 40 -16.17 -51.01 33.68
N ALA A 41 -16.85 -51.72 32.77
CA ALA A 41 -17.47 -51.14 31.61
C ALA A 41 -18.87 -50.67 32.00
N ALA A 42 -19.11 -49.35 31.95
CA ALA A 42 -20.38 -48.71 31.60
C ALA A 42 -20.29 -47.22 31.96
N VAL A 43 -20.93 -46.38 31.14
CA VAL A 43 -21.10 -44.93 31.27
C VAL A 43 -19.94 -44.10 30.69
N CYS A 44 -20.13 -43.67 29.43
CA CYS A 44 -19.81 -42.33 28.89
C CYS A 44 -19.78 -42.29 27.34
N VAL A 45 -20.66 -43.04 26.65
CA VAL A 45 -20.85 -42.88 25.19
C VAL A 45 -21.82 -41.74 24.86
N THR A 46 -22.54 -41.17 25.83
CA THR A 46 -23.49 -40.06 25.60
C THR A 46 -22.86 -38.67 25.60
N GLY A 47 -21.59 -38.52 26.02
CA GLY A 47 -20.91 -37.21 26.06
C GLY A 47 -20.31 -36.74 24.73
N LEU A 48 -19.94 -37.68 23.85
CA LEU A 48 -19.21 -37.35 22.61
C LEU A 48 -20.14 -36.88 21.48
N SER A 49 -21.41 -37.29 21.50
CA SER A 49 -22.41 -36.88 20.50
C SER A 49 -22.99 -35.48 20.76
N LEU A 50 -22.98 -34.98 22.01
CA LEU A 50 -23.42 -33.61 22.32
C LEU A 50 -22.32 -32.57 22.04
N TYR A 51 -21.05 -32.89 22.23
CA TYR A 51 -19.94 -32.00 21.88
C TYR A 51 -19.83 -31.80 20.36
N THR A 52 -20.10 -32.83 19.57
CA THR A 52 -20.10 -32.77 18.10
C THR A 52 -21.33 -32.05 17.52
N LEU A 53 -22.46 -32.06 18.23
CA LEU A 53 -23.63 -31.23 17.87
C LEU A 53 -23.52 -29.77 18.34
N TYR A 54 -22.74 -29.49 19.39
CA TYR A 54 -22.50 -28.11 19.87
C TYR A 54 -21.40 -27.40 19.08
N SER A 55 -20.50 -28.13 18.42
CA SER A 55 -19.36 -27.57 17.67
C SER A 55 -19.64 -27.31 16.18
N HIS A 56 -20.86 -27.58 15.69
CA HIS A 56 -21.23 -27.36 14.29
C HIS A 56 -22.53 -26.57 14.14
N GLN A 57 -22.51 -25.29 14.48
CA GLN A 57 -23.27 -24.27 13.73
C GLN A 57 -22.86 -22.84 14.13
N SER A 58 -21.63 -22.48 13.80
CA SER A 58 -21.43 -21.15 13.24
C SER A 58 -21.34 -21.33 11.73
N ILE A 59 -22.48 -21.18 11.04
CA ILE A 59 -22.45 -20.83 9.62
C ILE A 59 -21.91 -19.39 9.61
N ALA A 60 -20.59 -19.26 9.68
CA ALA A 60 -19.96 -18.02 9.30
C ALA A 60 -20.17 -17.93 7.78
N LEU A 61 -20.97 -16.96 7.33
CA LEU A 61 -20.76 -16.44 6.01
C LEU A 61 -19.31 -15.95 6.00
N ASP A 62 -18.41 -16.76 5.44
CA ASP A 62 -17.10 -16.31 4.97
C ASP A 62 -17.32 -15.39 3.77
N ALA A 63 -18.04 -14.29 3.98
CA ALA A 63 -17.93 -13.14 3.12
C ALA A 63 -16.49 -12.66 3.32
N LYS A 64 -15.62 -12.98 2.35
CA LYS A 64 -14.31 -12.34 2.24
C LYS A 64 -14.57 -10.83 2.40
N LYS A 65 -14.18 -10.24 3.53
CA LYS A 65 -14.27 -8.78 3.79
C LYS A 65 -13.26 -7.98 2.94
N GLY A 66 -12.95 -8.47 1.75
CA GLY A 66 -12.16 -7.74 0.79
C GLY A 66 -13.06 -6.98 -0.19
N PRO A 67 -12.45 -6.15 -1.05
CA PRO A 67 -13.14 -5.50 -2.13
C PRO A 67 -13.93 -6.52 -2.97
N VAL A 68 -15.24 -6.31 -3.13
CA VAL A 68 -16.06 -7.06 -4.08
C VAL A 68 -15.87 -6.39 -5.44
N VAL A 69 -15.38 -7.14 -6.41
CA VAL A 69 -15.17 -6.62 -7.76
C VAL A 69 -16.30 -7.05 -8.67
N GLN A 70 -16.90 -6.09 -9.37
CA GLN A 70 -17.93 -6.41 -10.37
C GLN A 70 -17.23 -6.93 -11.65
N PRO A 71 -17.58 -8.15 -12.14
CA PRO A 71 -16.83 -8.83 -13.20
C PRO A 71 -16.88 -8.19 -14.59
N GLU A 72 -17.84 -7.32 -14.87
CA GLU A 72 -18.16 -6.94 -16.26
C GLU A 72 -17.22 -5.94 -16.93
N ASP A 73 -16.49 -5.08 -16.21
CA ASP A 73 -15.66 -4.05 -16.84
C ASP A 73 -14.30 -3.89 -16.13
N SER A 74 -13.21 -4.06 -16.87
CA SER A 74 -11.85 -3.84 -16.35
C SER A 74 -10.92 -3.23 -17.40
N VAL A 75 -9.94 -2.45 -16.96
CA VAL A 75 -8.96 -1.78 -17.80
C VAL A 75 -7.58 -2.41 -17.57
N GLN A 76 -6.97 -2.91 -18.64
CA GLN A 76 -5.61 -3.45 -18.60
C GLN A 76 -4.60 -2.30 -18.72
N PRO A 77 -3.80 -1.99 -17.67
CA PRO A 77 -2.69 -1.04 -17.83
C PRO A 77 -1.65 -1.63 -18.79
N PRO A 78 -0.80 -0.79 -19.43
CA PRO A 78 0.19 -1.24 -20.41
C PRO A 78 1.41 -1.95 -19.77
N THR A 79 1.14 -2.98 -18.97
CA THR A 79 2.09 -3.85 -18.25
C THR A 79 1.52 -5.27 -18.15
N SER A 80 2.29 -6.17 -17.52
CA SER A 80 1.85 -7.53 -17.19
C SER A 80 1.05 -7.65 -15.89
N THR A 81 0.67 -6.55 -15.24
CA THR A 81 -0.10 -6.64 -13.99
C THR A 81 -1.52 -7.10 -14.29
N PRO A 82 -2.23 -7.70 -13.32
CA PRO A 82 -3.67 -7.91 -13.42
C PRO A 82 -4.43 -6.63 -13.80
N PRO A 83 -5.55 -6.74 -14.52
CA PRO A 83 -6.36 -5.59 -14.89
C PRO A 83 -6.93 -4.87 -13.66
N PHE A 84 -7.30 -3.61 -13.87
CA PHE A 84 -7.91 -2.75 -12.87
C PHE A 84 -9.43 -2.76 -13.10
N PRO A 85 -10.25 -3.18 -12.13
CA PRO A 85 -11.69 -3.17 -12.31
C PRO A 85 -12.19 -1.73 -12.48
N THR A 86 -13.22 -1.52 -13.30
CA THR A 86 -13.80 -0.18 -13.43
C THR A 86 -14.64 0.19 -12.21
N LYS A 87 -15.21 -0.81 -11.53
CA LYS A 87 -15.97 -0.68 -10.29
C LYS A 87 -15.50 -1.67 -9.24
N LEU A 88 -15.34 -1.20 -8.00
CA LEU A 88 -15.07 -2.05 -6.85
C LEU A 88 -15.84 -1.57 -5.62
N SER A 89 -16.28 -2.51 -4.79
CA SER A 89 -16.97 -2.27 -3.53
C SER A 89 -16.01 -2.56 -2.39
N ALA A 90 -15.51 -1.54 -1.70
CA ALA A 90 -14.49 -1.69 -0.65
C ALA A 90 -14.73 -0.70 0.49
N ASP A 91 -14.48 -1.16 1.72
CA ASP A 91 -14.66 -0.36 2.95
C ASP A 91 -16.10 0.19 3.08
N GLY A 92 -17.08 -0.57 2.60
CA GLY A 92 -18.50 -0.17 2.60
C GLY A 92 -18.86 0.92 1.58
N ARG A 93 -17.99 1.21 0.60
CA ARG A 93 -18.21 2.20 -0.45
C ARG A 93 -18.03 1.60 -1.84
N GLU A 94 -18.76 2.14 -2.81
CA GLU A 94 -18.57 1.84 -4.23
C GLU A 94 -17.59 2.84 -4.86
N TRP A 95 -16.64 2.33 -5.64
CA TRP A 95 -15.53 3.10 -6.20
C TRP A 95 -15.47 2.96 -7.72
N SER A 96 -15.46 4.12 -8.38
CA SER A 96 -15.17 4.42 -9.78
C SER A 96 -13.71 4.50 -10.21
N LEU A 97 -13.17 3.54 -10.98
CA LEU A 97 -12.52 3.81 -12.28
C LEU A 97 -12.19 5.24 -12.76
N LEU A 98 -11.33 6.05 -12.12
CA LEU A 98 -11.02 7.37 -12.68
C LEU A 98 -9.95 7.30 -13.77
N GLY A 99 -8.91 6.50 -13.54
CA GLY A 99 -7.87 6.28 -14.56
C GLY A 99 -6.76 5.38 -14.05
N CYS A 100 -6.01 4.79 -14.99
CA CYS A 100 -4.88 3.91 -14.66
C CYS A 100 -3.67 4.18 -15.56
N GLY A 101 -2.50 3.78 -15.09
CA GLY A 101 -1.25 3.99 -15.79
C GLY A 101 -0.10 3.26 -15.12
N VAL A 102 1.12 3.64 -15.51
CA VAL A 102 2.33 2.92 -15.13
C VAL A 102 3.40 3.90 -14.71
N ARG A 103 4.05 3.62 -13.58
CA ARG A 103 5.25 4.35 -13.19
C ARG A 103 6.48 3.68 -13.77
N ARG A 104 7.29 4.46 -14.49
CA ARG A 104 8.54 4.03 -15.13
C ARG A 104 9.75 4.75 -14.53
N VAL A 105 10.86 4.04 -14.35
CA VAL A 105 12.13 4.67 -13.95
C VAL A 105 12.89 5.21 -15.17
N SER A 106 13.33 6.46 -15.10
CA SER A 106 13.91 7.18 -16.25
C SER A 106 15.28 6.66 -16.70
N PHE A 107 16.10 6.11 -15.80
CA PHE A 107 17.47 5.70 -16.12
C PHE A 107 17.55 4.37 -16.90
N LEU A 108 16.60 3.46 -16.65
CA LEU A 108 16.63 2.09 -17.18
C LEU A 108 15.41 1.77 -18.06
N GLY A 109 14.43 2.69 -18.13
CA GLY A 109 13.23 2.54 -18.96
C GLY A 109 12.27 1.43 -18.51
N PHE A 110 12.47 0.85 -17.33
CA PHE A 110 11.62 -0.23 -16.83
C PHE A 110 10.44 0.26 -15.99
N ASP A 111 9.35 -0.48 -16.08
CA ASP A 111 8.16 -0.28 -15.27
C ASP A 111 8.41 -0.75 -13.82
N VAL A 112 7.90 0.00 -12.86
CA VAL A 112 8.03 -0.28 -11.42
C VAL A 112 6.73 -0.88 -10.90
N TYR A 113 5.61 -0.25 -11.21
CA TYR A 113 4.26 -0.71 -10.87
C TYR A 113 3.22 -0.09 -11.80
N ALA A 114 2.09 -0.77 -11.93
CA ALA A 114 0.85 -0.16 -12.38
C ALA A 114 0.17 0.57 -11.21
N ILE A 115 -0.56 1.63 -11.54
CA ILE A 115 -1.27 2.47 -10.59
C ILE A 115 -2.65 2.82 -11.16
N GLY A 116 -3.67 2.85 -10.32
CA GLY A 116 -5.02 3.26 -10.67
C GLY A 116 -5.64 4.11 -9.58
N LEU A 117 -6.33 5.17 -9.98
CA LEU A 117 -7.02 6.09 -9.09
C LEU A 117 -8.53 5.87 -9.21
N TYR A 118 -9.19 5.81 -8.06
CA TYR A 118 -10.63 5.60 -7.97
C TYR A 118 -11.29 6.75 -7.20
N LEU A 119 -12.48 7.13 -7.65
CA LEU A 119 -13.36 8.11 -7.03
C LEU A 119 -14.61 7.39 -6.47
N PRO A 120 -15.11 7.73 -5.27
CA PRO A 120 -16.36 7.17 -4.80
C PRO A 120 -17.54 7.51 -5.72
N GLU A 121 -18.41 6.54 -5.97
CA GLU A 121 -19.62 6.75 -6.79
C GLU A 121 -20.52 7.85 -6.21
N ASN A 122 -20.60 7.94 -4.88
CA ASN A 122 -21.43 8.94 -4.19
C ASN A 122 -20.87 10.38 -4.28
N GLN A 123 -19.60 10.57 -4.64
CA GLN A 123 -18.97 11.89 -4.81
C GLN A 123 -18.89 12.36 -6.27
N LYS A 124 -19.25 11.51 -7.25
CA LYS A 124 -19.18 11.89 -8.68
C LYS A 124 -19.94 13.16 -9.04
N ARG A 125 -21.15 13.33 -8.47
CA ARG A 125 -21.98 14.52 -8.72
C ARG A 125 -21.31 15.79 -8.19
N GLU A 126 -20.76 15.72 -6.98
CA GLU A 126 -20.02 16.83 -6.38
C GLU A 126 -18.77 17.17 -7.20
N VAL A 127 -17.97 16.17 -7.57
CA VAL A 127 -16.79 16.37 -8.44
C VAL A 127 -17.17 17.00 -9.77
N ARG A 128 -18.29 16.60 -10.38
CA ARG A 128 -18.80 17.22 -11.60
C ARG A 128 -19.11 18.70 -11.39
N GLU A 129 -19.89 19.04 -10.37
CA GLU A 129 -20.25 20.43 -10.05
C GLU A 129 -18.99 21.28 -9.81
N LEU A 130 -18.01 20.72 -9.09
CA LEU A 130 -16.72 21.37 -8.86
C LEU A 130 -15.95 21.60 -10.17
N LEU A 131 -15.82 20.58 -11.02
CA LEU A 131 -15.13 20.70 -12.31
C LEU A 131 -15.80 21.74 -13.22
N GLN A 132 -17.13 21.74 -13.29
CA GLN A 132 -17.92 22.69 -14.08
C GLN A 132 -17.78 24.13 -13.56
N SER A 133 -17.53 24.32 -12.27
CA SER A 133 -17.27 25.64 -11.67
C SER A 133 -15.87 26.19 -11.95
N THR A 134 -14.94 25.36 -12.45
CA THR A 134 -13.57 25.83 -12.74
C THR A 134 -13.55 26.78 -13.93
N SER A 135 -12.68 27.79 -13.86
CA SER A 135 -12.48 28.73 -14.98
C SER A 135 -12.08 28.03 -16.28
N GLY A 136 -11.35 26.92 -16.21
CA GLY A 136 -10.98 26.12 -17.37
C GLY A 136 -12.18 25.52 -18.09
N PHE A 137 -13.18 25.03 -17.35
CA PHE A 137 -14.42 24.50 -17.94
C PHE A 137 -15.27 25.62 -18.55
N GLN A 138 -15.43 26.73 -17.83
CA GLN A 138 -16.22 27.88 -18.28
C GLN A 138 -15.63 28.52 -19.54
N GLN A 139 -14.30 28.68 -19.60
CA GLN A 139 -13.61 29.26 -20.75
C GLN A 139 -13.67 28.36 -21.98
N ALA A 140 -13.62 27.04 -21.78
CA ALA A 140 -13.75 26.08 -22.86
C ALA A 140 -15.12 26.13 -23.57
N ASN A 141 -16.16 26.66 -22.91
CA ASN A 141 -17.46 26.94 -23.53
C ASN A 141 -18.06 25.74 -24.30
N GLY A 142 -17.95 24.53 -23.73
CA GLY A 142 -18.42 23.28 -24.34
C GLY A 142 -17.38 22.55 -25.19
N ASP A 143 -16.19 23.10 -25.40
CA ASP A 143 -15.07 22.41 -26.05
C ASP A 143 -14.35 21.47 -25.06
N VAL A 144 -14.54 20.16 -25.26
CA VAL A 144 -13.95 19.11 -24.43
C VAL A 144 -12.42 19.10 -24.49
N ASP A 145 -11.84 19.39 -25.66
CA ASP A 145 -10.39 19.39 -25.85
C ASP A 145 -9.74 20.61 -25.19
N GLU A 146 -10.39 21.77 -25.23
CA GLU A 146 -9.93 22.97 -24.53
C GLU A 146 -9.99 22.77 -23.00
N PHE A 147 -11.07 22.19 -22.48
CA PHE A 147 -11.15 21.88 -21.05
C PHE A 147 -10.04 20.90 -20.64
N LYS A 148 -9.82 19.84 -21.42
CA LYS A 148 -8.73 18.88 -21.20
C LYS A 148 -7.36 19.56 -21.19
N LYS A 149 -7.07 20.44 -22.16
CA LYS A 149 -5.83 21.22 -22.19
C LYS A 149 -5.68 22.09 -20.95
N SER A 150 -6.77 22.66 -20.44
CA SER A 150 -6.75 23.48 -19.22
C SER A 150 -6.35 22.71 -17.97
N LEU A 151 -6.67 21.41 -17.90
CA LEU A 151 -6.29 20.50 -16.81
C LEU A 151 -4.85 19.98 -16.97
N LEU A 152 -4.38 19.82 -18.21
CA LEU A 152 -3.01 19.40 -18.52
C LEU A 152 -1.98 20.54 -18.43
N ASP A 153 -2.42 21.79 -18.27
CA ASP A 153 -1.53 22.92 -18.11
C ASP A 153 -0.57 22.72 -16.91
N PRO A 154 0.74 22.85 -17.08
CA PRO A 154 1.71 22.49 -16.05
C PRO A 154 1.69 23.39 -14.82
N VAL A 155 1.06 24.58 -14.89
CA VAL A 155 0.99 25.54 -13.78
C VAL A 155 -0.45 25.67 -13.30
N HIS A 156 -1.36 26.08 -14.19
CA HIS A 156 -2.77 26.28 -13.91
C HIS A 156 -3.54 24.97 -13.76
N GLY A 157 -3.10 23.86 -14.36
CA GLY A 157 -3.68 22.54 -14.13
C GLY A 157 -3.38 22.04 -12.72
N ALA A 158 -2.15 22.24 -12.24
CA ALA A 158 -1.76 21.88 -10.87
C ALA A 158 -2.65 22.57 -9.82
N ALA A 159 -2.90 23.87 -9.99
CA ALA A 159 -3.80 24.63 -9.12
C ALA A 159 -5.25 24.10 -9.15
N LYS A 160 -5.77 23.69 -10.30
CA LYS A 160 -7.13 23.11 -10.42
C LYS A 160 -7.23 21.75 -9.73
N ILE A 161 -6.24 20.87 -9.94
CA ILE A 161 -6.20 19.55 -9.29
C ILE A 161 -6.06 19.71 -7.77
N ARG A 162 -5.16 20.59 -7.30
CA ARG A 162 -5.05 20.92 -5.87
C ARG A 162 -6.38 21.43 -5.31
N TRP A 163 -6.99 22.41 -5.96
CA TRP A 163 -8.27 22.95 -5.53
C TRP A 163 -9.33 21.85 -5.41
N LEU A 164 -9.40 20.91 -6.36
CA LEU A 164 -10.30 19.77 -6.28
C LEU A 164 -10.01 18.89 -5.05
N LEU A 165 -8.74 18.61 -4.75
CA LEU A 165 -8.32 17.87 -3.54
C LEU A 165 -8.70 18.60 -2.24
N ASP A 166 -8.66 19.93 -2.26
CA ASP A 166 -9.02 20.81 -1.12
C ASP A 166 -10.53 20.87 -0.88
N GLN A 167 -11.36 20.59 -1.89
CA GLN A 167 -12.82 20.48 -1.72
C GLN A 167 -13.25 19.21 -0.97
N GLY A 168 -12.31 18.34 -0.63
CA GLY A 168 -12.58 17.19 0.21
C GLY A 168 -13.02 15.95 -0.53
N ILE A 169 -12.49 15.74 -1.74
CA ILE A 169 -12.71 14.51 -2.50
C ILE A 169 -11.90 13.35 -1.93
N ASP A 170 -12.54 12.19 -1.75
CA ASP A 170 -11.85 10.97 -1.41
C ASP A 170 -11.21 10.36 -2.66
N ILE A 171 -10.01 9.81 -2.51
CA ILE A 171 -9.31 9.13 -3.62
C ILE A 171 -8.72 7.83 -3.11
N ARG A 172 -9.03 6.74 -3.80
CA ARG A 172 -8.39 5.43 -3.58
C ARG A 172 -7.33 5.20 -4.64
N ILE A 173 -6.10 4.96 -4.20
CA ILE A 173 -4.93 4.73 -5.04
C ILE A 173 -4.57 3.24 -4.93
N ARG A 174 -4.71 2.49 -6.02
CA ARG A 174 -4.30 1.09 -6.12
C ARG A 174 -2.95 0.99 -6.81
N ILE A 175 -1.98 0.32 -6.19
CA ILE A 175 -0.62 0.12 -6.71
C ILE A 175 -0.33 -1.38 -6.80
N VAL A 176 0.16 -1.81 -7.96
CA VAL A 176 0.47 -3.22 -8.24
C VAL A 176 1.87 -3.35 -8.84
N PRO A 177 2.86 -3.91 -8.12
CA PRO A 177 4.22 -4.07 -8.62
C PRO A 177 4.29 -5.02 -9.82
N VAL A 178 5.05 -4.64 -10.84
CA VAL A 178 5.33 -5.52 -12.00
C VAL A 178 6.49 -6.49 -11.72
N ARG A 179 7.22 -6.27 -10.62
CA ARG A 179 8.38 -7.06 -10.18
C ARG A 179 8.36 -7.19 -8.67
N ASN A 180 9.08 -8.18 -8.15
CA ASN A 180 9.28 -8.31 -6.71
C ASN A 180 10.03 -7.07 -6.20
N THR A 181 9.52 -6.50 -5.12
CA THR A 181 10.09 -5.36 -4.43
C THR A 181 9.99 -5.59 -2.92
N ASP A 182 10.24 -4.58 -2.12
CA ASP A 182 10.05 -4.61 -0.67
C ASP A 182 9.58 -3.23 -0.17
N PHE A 183 9.20 -3.18 1.10
CA PHE A 183 8.75 -1.95 1.75
C PHE A 183 9.84 -0.88 1.78
N GLY A 184 11.13 -1.24 1.87
CA GLY A 184 12.23 -0.27 1.84
C GLY A 184 12.29 0.47 0.50
N HIS A 185 12.23 -0.26 -0.61
CA HIS A 185 12.20 0.31 -1.95
C HIS A 185 10.95 1.18 -2.21
N LEU A 186 9.79 0.72 -1.73
CA LEU A 186 8.54 1.50 -1.84
C LEU A 186 8.62 2.79 -1.02
N ARG A 187 9.04 2.71 0.24
CA ARG A 187 9.27 3.85 1.14
C ARG A 187 10.15 4.91 0.48
N ASP A 188 11.35 4.51 0.06
CA ASP A 188 12.33 5.42 -0.48
C ASP A 188 11.83 6.00 -1.82
N GLY A 189 11.09 5.20 -2.60
CA GLY A 189 10.42 5.63 -3.81
C GLY A 189 9.35 6.71 -3.58
N PHE A 190 8.47 6.54 -2.60
CA PHE A 190 7.41 7.50 -2.26
C PHE A 190 7.99 8.77 -1.62
N VAL A 191 8.86 8.62 -0.61
CA VAL A 191 9.52 9.75 0.06
C VAL A 191 10.29 10.61 -0.95
N ARG A 192 11.07 9.98 -1.84
CA ARG A 192 11.79 10.73 -2.89
C ARG A 192 10.85 11.42 -3.88
N THR A 193 9.70 10.82 -4.19
CA THR A 193 8.70 11.43 -5.07
C THR A 193 8.12 12.69 -4.44
N ILE A 194 7.70 12.60 -3.18
CA ILE A 194 7.16 13.74 -2.42
C ILE A 194 8.21 14.85 -2.29
N LEU A 195 9.43 14.52 -1.87
CA LEU A 195 10.52 15.50 -1.69
C LEU A 195 11.02 16.12 -2.99
N ALA A 196 10.71 15.52 -4.14
CA ALA A 196 11.04 16.10 -5.45
C ALA A 196 10.03 17.17 -5.90
N HIS A 197 8.90 17.34 -5.20
CA HIS A 197 7.95 18.41 -5.52
C HIS A 197 8.57 19.78 -5.15
N PRO A 198 8.43 20.84 -5.98
CA PRO A 198 9.06 22.14 -5.71
C PRO A 198 8.70 22.74 -4.35
N GLU A 199 7.47 22.54 -3.89
CA GLU A 199 6.97 23.05 -2.62
C GLU A 199 7.43 22.24 -1.41
N ALA A 200 8.02 21.05 -1.60
CA ALA A 200 8.41 20.17 -0.50
C ALA A 200 9.50 20.79 0.40
N LYS A 201 10.34 21.67 -0.15
CA LYS A 201 11.38 22.37 0.62
C LYS A 201 10.79 23.28 1.69
N GLU A 202 9.77 24.04 1.32
CA GLU A 202 9.04 24.94 2.23
C GLU A 202 8.17 24.12 3.18
N ALA A 203 7.42 23.14 2.66
CA ALA A 203 6.62 22.23 3.48
C ALA A 203 7.46 21.52 4.55
N SER A 204 8.71 21.16 4.27
CA SER A 204 9.63 20.54 5.23
C SER A 204 9.98 21.41 6.43
N GLN A 205 9.70 22.72 6.41
CA GLN A 205 9.84 23.60 7.57
C GLN A 205 8.61 23.52 8.50
N ASN A 206 7.48 23.03 8.01
CA ASN A 206 6.29 22.76 8.82
C ASN A 206 6.46 21.41 9.56
N LYS A 207 6.28 21.45 10.88
CA LYS A 207 6.34 20.26 11.74
C LYS A 207 5.36 19.17 11.31
N GLU A 208 4.13 19.53 10.94
CA GLU A 208 3.08 18.58 10.52
C GLU A 208 3.51 17.77 9.29
N PHE A 209 4.08 18.43 8.28
CA PHE A 209 4.58 17.76 7.09
C PHE A 209 5.81 16.88 7.39
N ALA A 210 6.73 17.38 8.22
CA ALA A 210 7.90 16.60 8.65
C ALA A 210 7.49 15.33 9.43
N ASP A 211 6.50 15.45 10.31
CA ASP A 211 5.92 14.33 11.05
C ASP A 211 5.24 13.35 10.08
N GLY A 212 4.42 13.83 9.13
CA GLY A 212 3.78 12.97 8.13
C GLY A 212 4.78 12.21 7.25
N LEU A 213 5.90 12.83 6.87
CA LEU A 213 7.00 12.14 6.18
C LEU A 213 7.66 11.07 7.07
N SER A 214 7.74 11.30 8.38
CA SER A 214 8.24 10.33 9.36
C SER A 214 7.27 9.15 9.54
N GLU A 215 5.97 9.42 9.59
CA GLU A 215 4.90 8.41 9.62
C GLU A 215 4.98 7.52 8.39
N LEU A 216 5.06 8.11 7.19
CA LEU A 216 5.22 7.36 5.94
C LEU A 216 6.46 6.45 5.99
N LYS A 217 7.59 6.95 6.48
CA LYS A 217 8.81 6.14 6.64
C LYS A 217 8.61 4.99 7.62
N THR A 218 7.89 5.24 8.70
CA THR A 218 7.63 4.28 9.78
C THR A 218 6.70 3.16 9.32
N ILE A 219 5.63 3.49 8.60
CA ILE A 219 4.68 2.53 8.01
C ILE A 219 5.42 1.46 7.19
N PHE A 220 6.37 1.90 6.36
CA PHE A 220 7.18 1.02 5.51
C PHE A 220 8.55 0.63 6.11
N SER A 221 8.74 0.77 7.43
CA SER A 221 10.01 0.40 8.09
C SER A 221 10.21 -1.11 8.25
N ARG A 222 9.11 -1.87 8.21
CA ARG A 222 9.12 -3.33 8.38
C ARG A 222 9.89 -4.00 7.24
N LYS A 223 10.74 -4.98 7.57
CA LYS A 223 11.44 -5.80 6.57
C LYS A 223 10.46 -6.81 5.95
N MET A 224 9.70 -6.35 4.96
CA MET A 224 8.68 -7.13 4.27
C MET A 224 8.89 -7.05 2.76
N SER A 225 8.88 -8.20 2.10
CA SER A 225 8.87 -8.26 0.63
C SER A 225 7.46 -8.01 0.11
N VAL A 226 7.38 -7.38 -1.04
CA VAL A 226 6.16 -7.19 -1.82
C VAL A 226 6.36 -7.92 -3.15
N PRO A 227 5.86 -9.16 -3.27
CA PRO A 227 5.93 -9.90 -4.52
C PRO A 227 5.24 -9.15 -5.67
N LYS A 228 5.64 -9.47 -6.89
CA LYS A 228 4.94 -8.99 -8.09
C LYS A 228 3.44 -9.35 -8.00
N HIS A 229 2.61 -8.44 -8.49
CA HIS A 229 1.15 -8.54 -8.57
C HIS A 229 0.40 -8.44 -7.24
N ASN A 230 1.09 -8.33 -6.11
CA ASN A 230 0.44 -8.01 -4.85
C ASN A 230 -0.11 -6.58 -4.86
N VAL A 231 -1.14 -6.33 -4.05
CA VAL A 231 -1.88 -5.06 -4.09
C VAL A 231 -1.54 -4.21 -2.86
N LEU A 232 -1.15 -2.97 -3.12
CA LEU A 232 -1.05 -1.92 -2.10
C LEU A 232 -2.12 -0.88 -2.39
N VAL A 233 -2.91 -0.53 -1.37
CA VAL A 233 -3.94 0.50 -1.46
C VAL A 233 -3.56 1.67 -0.56
N MET A 234 -3.71 2.88 -1.07
CA MET A 234 -3.66 4.11 -0.28
C MET A 234 -4.98 4.85 -0.44
N ASN A 235 -5.74 4.99 0.63
CA ASN A 235 -6.99 5.73 0.65
C ASN A 235 -6.71 7.13 1.22
N ARG A 236 -6.85 8.17 0.39
CA ARG A 236 -6.86 9.56 0.83
C ARG A 236 -8.27 9.91 1.27
N GLU A 237 -8.44 10.22 2.55
CA GLU A 237 -9.70 10.79 3.06
C GLU A 237 -9.82 12.25 2.62
N GLY A 238 -10.97 12.61 2.07
CA GLY A 238 -11.21 13.94 1.54
C GLY A 238 -11.19 15.04 2.61
N ARG A 239 -11.83 14.80 3.75
CA ARG A 239 -12.05 15.82 4.79
C ARG A 239 -10.76 16.42 5.36
N ASN A 240 -9.76 15.60 5.61
CA ASN A 240 -8.51 15.95 6.31
C ASN A 240 -7.26 15.63 5.47
N GLY A 241 -7.40 15.00 4.30
CA GLY A 241 -6.29 14.62 3.43
C GLY A 241 -5.43 13.48 3.99
N GLU A 242 -5.86 12.80 5.05
CA GLU A 242 -5.12 11.69 5.65
C GLU A 242 -4.99 10.53 4.65
N LEU A 243 -3.85 9.84 4.66
CA LEU A 243 -3.56 8.76 3.74
C LEU A 243 -3.41 7.43 4.49
N GLN A 244 -4.48 6.63 4.51
CA GLN A 244 -4.46 5.29 5.08
C GLN A 244 -3.86 4.30 4.09
N ILE A 245 -2.96 3.44 4.56
CA ILE A 245 -2.22 2.50 3.71
C ILE A 245 -2.53 1.06 4.14
N THR A 246 -3.00 0.26 3.19
CA THR A 246 -3.36 -1.14 3.39
C THR A 246 -2.67 -2.03 2.38
N TYR A 247 -2.09 -3.13 2.84
CA TYR A 247 -1.44 -4.12 2.00
C TYR A 247 -2.28 -5.40 1.89
N TYR A 248 -2.38 -5.95 0.69
CA TYR A 248 -3.07 -7.19 0.42
C TYR A 248 -2.09 -8.18 -0.20
N ASP A 249 -1.90 -9.31 0.49
CA ASP A 249 -1.18 -10.46 -0.06
C ASP A 249 -2.09 -11.26 -1.01
N ALA A 250 -2.48 -10.61 -2.11
CA ALA A 250 -3.38 -11.15 -3.11
C ALA A 250 -2.88 -10.76 -4.50
N LYS A 251 -2.91 -11.73 -5.42
CA LYS A 251 -2.44 -11.56 -6.80
C LYS A 251 -3.57 -11.26 -7.79
N SER A 252 -4.81 -11.34 -7.33
CA SER A 252 -6.01 -11.09 -8.11
C SER A 252 -7.04 -10.37 -7.26
N GLU A 253 -7.91 -9.63 -7.93
CA GLU A 253 -9.02 -8.92 -7.28
C GLU A 253 -9.98 -9.88 -6.56
N ALA A 254 -10.23 -11.07 -7.13
CA ALA A 254 -11.10 -12.10 -6.54
C ALA A 254 -10.54 -12.70 -5.23
N ASP A 255 -9.24 -12.51 -5.01
CA ASP A 255 -8.50 -13.02 -3.86
C ASP A 255 -8.16 -11.95 -2.83
N LEU A 256 -8.60 -10.70 -3.05
CA LEU A 256 -8.47 -9.68 -2.02
C LEU A 256 -9.28 -10.14 -0.80
N GLY A 257 -8.58 -10.68 0.20
CA GLY A 257 -9.13 -11.04 1.50
C GLY A 257 -9.14 -9.81 2.42
N GLN A 258 -9.00 -10.07 3.72
CA GLN A 258 -8.78 -8.99 4.68
C GLN A 258 -7.37 -8.40 4.47
N GLY A 259 -7.30 -7.11 4.15
CA GLY A 259 -6.03 -6.39 4.02
C GLY A 259 -5.34 -6.20 5.37
N ALA A 260 -4.01 -6.17 5.35
CA ALA A 260 -3.20 -5.76 6.49
C ALA A 260 -3.06 -4.24 6.49
N GLU A 261 -3.76 -3.57 7.41
CA GLU A 261 -3.59 -2.14 7.63
C GLU A 261 -2.17 -1.85 8.13
N LEU A 262 -1.43 -1.04 7.39
CA LEU A 262 -0.04 -0.71 7.71
C LEU A 262 0.06 0.54 8.58
N GLY A 263 -0.86 1.50 8.40
CA GLY A 263 -0.99 2.73 9.17
C GLY A 263 -1.52 3.89 8.34
N THR A 264 -1.61 5.07 8.97
CA THR A 264 -2.12 6.31 8.37
C THR A 264 -1.06 7.41 8.44
N VAL A 265 -0.94 8.18 7.36
CA VAL A 265 -0.18 9.43 7.34
C VAL A 265 -1.15 10.58 7.54
N HIS A 266 -0.97 11.37 8.59
CA HIS A 266 -1.95 12.36 9.00
C HIS A 266 -1.82 13.69 8.24
N SER A 267 -0.63 13.99 7.71
CA SER A 267 -0.40 15.26 7.02
C SER A 267 -1.09 15.30 5.64
N PRO A 268 -2.05 16.22 5.40
CA PRO A 268 -2.70 16.37 4.10
C PRO A 268 -1.71 16.74 3.00
N GLN A 269 -0.71 17.57 3.32
CA GLN A 269 0.31 17.99 2.36
C GLN A 269 1.12 16.82 1.83
N VAL A 270 1.35 15.76 2.63
CA VAL A 270 2.09 14.58 2.16
C VAL A 270 1.30 13.84 1.07
N SER A 271 -0.01 13.65 1.26
CA SER A 271 -0.87 12.97 0.27
C SER A 271 -1.08 13.84 -0.98
N GLU A 272 -1.26 15.15 -0.79
CA GLU A 272 -1.41 16.12 -1.87
C GLU A 272 -0.16 16.15 -2.77
N LEU A 273 1.03 16.39 -2.20
CA LEU A 273 2.26 16.48 -2.98
C LEU A 273 2.58 15.17 -3.70
N LEU A 274 2.22 14.02 -3.11
CA LEU A 274 2.33 12.73 -3.77
C LEU A 274 1.45 12.66 -5.03
N LEU A 275 0.15 13.01 -4.91
CA LEU A 275 -0.79 13.00 -6.04
C LEU A 275 -0.41 14.02 -7.12
N LEU A 276 0.00 15.22 -6.74
CA LEU A 276 0.41 16.26 -7.70
C LEU A 276 1.61 15.83 -8.55
N GLN A 277 2.57 15.09 -7.98
CA GLN A 277 3.70 14.54 -8.74
C GLN A 277 3.27 13.51 -9.80
N TYR A 278 2.14 12.83 -9.61
CA TYR A 278 1.58 11.94 -10.63
C TYR A 278 0.79 12.69 -11.70
N LEU A 279 -0.02 13.66 -11.29
CA LEU A 279 -1.07 14.21 -12.14
C LEU A 279 -0.68 15.52 -12.82
N THR A 280 0.36 16.20 -12.35
CA THR A 280 0.61 17.61 -12.71
C THR A 280 2.08 17.89 -13.02
N GLY A 281 2.36 19.13 -13.43
CA GLY A 281 3.71 19.59 -13.74
C GLY A 281 4.17 19.24 -15.17
N LYS A 282 5.38 19.71 -15.51
CA LYS A 282 5.96 19.52 -16.85
C LYS A 282 6.42 18.09 -17.13
N LYS A 283 6.77 17.34 -16.08
CA LYS A 283 7.32 15.98 -16.14
C LYS A 283 6.73 15.16 -14.99
N PRO A 284 5.43 14.82 -15.03
CA PRO A 284 4.83 13.92 -14.05
C PRO A 284 5.59 12.59 -14.01
N ILE A 285 5.52 11.90 -12.87
CA ILE A 285 6.18 10.59 -12.71
C ILE A 285 5.47 9.46 -13.48
N SER A 286 4.29 9.74 -14.05
CA SER A 286 3.55 8.85 -14.95
C SER A 286 2.66 9.64 -15.91
N GLU A 287 3.14 9.83 -17.15
CA GLU A 287 2.35 10.45 -18.23
C GLU A 287 1.07 9.66 -18.53
N THR A 288 1.19 8.32 -18.58
CA THR A 288 0.05 7.43 -18.86
C THR A 288 -1.05 7.55 -17.80
N LEU A 289 -0.68 7.65 -16.52
CA LEU A 289 -1.65 7.85 -15.46
C LEU A 289 -2.29 9.23 -15.54
N ARG A 290 -1.49 10.28 -15.77
CA ARG A 290 -2.00 11.64 -15.91
C ARG A 290 -3.05 11.70 -17.01
N ASP A 291 -2.71 11.25 -18.22
CA ASP A 291 -3.63 11.33 -19.36
C ASP A 291 -4.91 10.53 -19.10
N SER A 292 -4.80 9.33 -18.54
CA SER A 292 -5.96 8.50 -18.21
C SER A 292 -6.87 9.16 -17.16
N VAL A 293 -6.29 9.73 -16.10
CA VAL A 293 -7.04 10.37 -15.01
C VAL A 293 -7.68 11.67 -15.48
N ILE A 294 -6.97 12.49 -16.27
CA ILE A 294 -7.53 13.72 -16.83
C ILE A 294 -8.70 13.40 -17.78
N ASN A 295 -8.58 12.37 -18.63
CA ASN A 295 -9.71 11.92 -19.45
C ASN A 295 -10.90 11.46 -18.58
N GLY A 296 -10.63 10.77 -17.47
CA GLY A 296 -11.67 10.39 -16.51
C GLY A 296 -12.35 11.59 -15.86
N LEU A 297 -11.60 12.61 -15.44
CA LEU A 297 -12.16 13.85 -14.90
C LEU A 297 -13.00 14.60 -15.93
N VAL A 298 -12.53 14.68 -17.17
CA VAL A 298 -13.29 15.26 -18.28
C VAL A 298 -14.60 14.51 -18.49
N THR A 299 -14.57 13.18 -18.46
CA THR A 299 -15.77 12.32 -18.57
C THR A 299 -16.75 12.62 -17.43
N VAL A 300 -16.28 12.67 -16.18
CA VAL A 300 -17.10 13.00 -15.01
C VAL A 300 -17.75 14.39 -15.14
N ALA A 301 -17.04 15.36 -15.73
CA ALA A 301 -17.53 16.73 -15.90
C ALA A 301 -18.63 16.87 -16.95
N ILE A 302 -18.67 15.99 -17.97
CA ILE A 302 -19.59 16.09 -19.12
C ILE A 302 -20.75 15.10 -19.10
N GLU A 303 -20.57 13.94 -18.45
CA GLU A 303 -21.69 13.03 -18.16
C GLU A 303 -22.69 13.67 -17.21
#